data_AF-A0A965HHQ4-F1
#
_entry.id   AF-A0A965HHQ4-F1
#
_cell.length_a   1.000
_cell.length_b   1.000
_cell.length_c   1.000
_cell.angle_alpha   90.00
_cell.angle_beta   90.00
_cell.angle_gamma   90.00
#
_symmetry.space_group_name_H-M   'P 1'
#
loop_
_entity.id
_entity.type
_entity.pdbx_description
1 polymer ?
#
loop_
_entity_poly.entity_id
_entity_poly.type
_entity_poly.pdbx_seq_one_letter_code
_entity_poly.pdbx_strand_id
1 'polypeptide(L)' 'MRASEGGERKVYFVAGEASGDRLAADLLRELKKDPKLRAYGVGGPMLKAAGQEQSLDLARHAVVGLTD' A
#
# COMPACT_ATOMS: atom_id res chain seq x y z
N MET A 1 -30.59 4.61 -12.15
CA MET A 1 -29.34 4.86 -11.39
C MET A 1 -29.16 3.73 -10.40
N ARG A 2 -28.19 2.83 -10.61
CA ARG A 2 -27.89 1.78 -9.61
C ARG A 2 -26.68 2.23 -8.81
N ALA A 3 -26.91 2.66 -7.57
CA ALA A 3 -25.85 2.68 -6.57
C ALA A 3 -25.39 1.23 -6.39
N SER A 4 -24.15 0.93 -6.76
CA SER A 4 -23.57 -0.38 -6.51
C SER A 4 -23.36 -0.55 -5.00
N GLU A 5 -24.35 -1.15 -4.34
CA GLU A 5 -24.19 -2.26 -3.39
C GLU A 5 -22.76 -2.50 -2.89
N GLY A 6 -22.27 -1.71 -1.92
CA GLY A 6 -20.83 -1.59 -1.61
C GLY A 6 -20.14 -2.89 -1.19
N GLY A 7 -19.49 -3.54 -2.16
CA GLY A 7 -18.53 -4.64 -1.96
C GLY A 7 -17.21 -4.18 -1.34
N GLU A 8 -16.39 -5.14 -0.94
CA GLU A 8 -15.04 -4.90 -0.41
C GLU A 8 -14.21 -4.06 -1.41
N ARG A 9 -13.64 -2.95 -0.94
CA ARG A 9 -12.81 -2.06 -1.75
C ARG A 9 -11.36 -2.47 -1.60
N LYS A 10 -10.72 -2.90 -2.67
CA LYS A 10 -9.33 -3.34 -2.67
C LYS A 10 -8.46 -2.27 -3.31
N VAL A 11 -7.40 -1.86 -2.61
CA VAL A 11 -6.41 -0.90 -3.10
C VAL A 11 -5.03 -1.54 -3.03
N TYR A 12 -4.26 -1.39 -4.10
CA TYR A 12 -2.89 -1.87 -4.18
C TYR A 12 -1.91 -0.69 -4.14
N PHE A 13 -1.00 -0.67 -3.17
CA PHE A 13 0.01 0.36 -2.99
C PHE A 13 1.35 -0.13 -3.53
N VAL A 14 2.09 0.77 -4.18
CA VAL A 14 3.48 0.55 -4.60
C VAL A 14 4.30 1.76 -4.16
N ALA A 15 5.25 1.55 -3.25
CA ALA A 15 6.20 2.56 -2.78
C ALA A 15 7.61 1.97 -2.77
N GLY A 16 8.48 2.47 -3.66
CA GLY A 16 9.87 2.00 -3.79
C GLY A 16 10.89 2.73 -2.91
N GLU A 17 10.51 3.86 -2.33
CA GLU A 17 11.38 4.71 -1.50
C GLU A 17 10.70 5.07 -0.18
N ALA A 18 11.50 5.39 0.84
CA ALA A 18 11.00 5.78 2.16
C ALA A 18 10.10 7.02 2.13
N SER A 19 10.37 7.97 1.22
CA SER A 19 9.55 9.15 0.99
C SER A 19 8.13 8.79 0.53
N GLY A 20 8.03 7.88 -0.44
CA GLY A 20 6.78 7.34 -0.96
C GLY A 20 6.05 6.48 0.08
N ASP A 21 6.77 5.67 0.85
CA ASP A 21 6.21 4.84 1.92
C ASP A 21 5.49 5.68 2.98
N ARG A 22 6.10 6.80 3.39
CA ARG A 22 5.49 7.75 4.33
C ARG A 22 4.17 8.32 3.80
N LEU A 23 4.19 8.87 2.57
CA LEU A 23 3.02 9.50 1.96
C LEU A 23 1.88 8.51 1.75
N ALA A 24 2.22 7.31 1.26
CA ALA A 24 1.26 6.25 1.03
C ALA A 24 0.66 5.72 2.35
N ALA A 25 1.45 5.65 3.43
CA ALA A 25 0.97 5.28 4.75
C ALA A 25 -0.03 6.31 5.31
N ASP A 26 0.24 7.60 5.16
CA ASP A 26 -0.68 8.67 5.57
C ASP A 26 -2.01 8.57 4.81
N LEU A 27 -1.96 8.36 3.50
CA LEU A 27 -3.14 8.11 2.69
C LEU A 27 -3.91 6.86 3.15
N LEU A 28 -3.21 5.76 3.42
CA LEU A 28 -3.85 4.51 3.86
C LEU A 28 -4.57 4.67 5.20
N ARG A 29 -3.99 5.42 6.16
CA ARG A 29 -4.65 5.70 7.45
C ARG A 29 -5.98 6.41 7.27
N GLU A 30 -6.04 7.38 6.36
CA GLU A 30 -7.27 8.10 6.04
C GLU A 30 -8.28 7.22 5.29
N LEU A 31 -7.83 6.43 4.31
CA LEU A 31 -8.67 5.50 3.56
C LEU A 31 -9.27 4.40 4.43
N LYS A 32 -8.55 3.95 5.47
CA LYS A 32 -9.03 2.95 6.44
C LYS A 32 -10.15 3.42 7.36
N LYS A 33 -10.53 4.70 7.30
CA LYS A 33 -11.82 5.16 7.87
C LYS A 33 -13.00 4.44 7.22
N ASP A 34 -12.83 3.91 6.01
CA ASP A 34 -13.73 2.90 5.45
C ASP A 34 -13.36 1.48 5.92
N PRO A 35 -14.19 0.82 6.75
CA PRO A 35 -13.91 -0.52 7.24
C PRO A 35 -13.97 -1.61 6.15
N LYS A 36 -14.54 -1.31 4.98
CA LYS A 36 -14.58 -2.23 3.83
C LYS A 36 -13.32 -2.17 2.97
N LEU A 37 -12.37 -1.29 3.29
CA LEU A 37 -11.14 -1.13 2.53
C LEU A 37 -10.08 -2.15 2.96
N ARG A 38 -9.55 -2.87 1.98
CA ARG A 38 -8.38 -3.73 2.11
C ARG A 38 -7.23 -3.15 1.29
N ALA A 39 -6.06 -3.08 1.91
CA ALA A 39 -4.85 -2.59 1.28
C ALA A 39 -3.83 -3.71 1.13
N TYR A 40 -3.30 -3.85 -0.07
CA TYR A 40 -2.29 -4.82 -0.45
C TYR A 40 -1.10 -4.11 -1.10
N GLY A 41 0.04 -4.77 -1.21
CA GLY A 41 1.06 -4.37 -2.16
C GLY A 41 2.48 -4.37 -1.63
N VAL A 42 3.24 -3.37 -2.05
CA VAL A 42 4.69 -3.41 -2.13
C VAL A 42 5.18 -2.07 -1.59
N GLY A 43 5.66 -2.05 -0.35
CA GLY A 43 5.95 -0.80 0.35
C GLY A 43 6.95 -1.00 1.49
N GLY A 44 7.26 0.08 2.20
CA GLY A 44 8.16 0.05 3.35
C GLY A 44 7.45 -0.23 4.68
N PRO A 45 8.17 -0.06 5.80
CA PRO A 45 7.65 -0.33 7.14
C PRO A 45 6.46 0.56 7.53
N MET A 46 6.31 1.77 6.96
CA MET A 46 5.21 2.66 7.29
C MET A 46 3.89 2.19 6.69
N LEU A 47 3.88 1.75 5.42
CA LEU A 47 2.69 1.13 4.81
C LEU A 47 2.30 -0.15 5.54
N LYS A 48 3.28 -0.98 5.90
CA LYS A 48 3.05 -2.17 6.71
C LYS A 48 2.41 -1.83 8.07
N ALA A 49 2.90 -0.80 8.75
CA ALA A 49 2.34 -0.32 10.01
C ALA A 49 0.93 0.31 9.87
N ALA A 50 0.65 0.96 8.75
CA ALA A 50 -0.71 1.40 8.38
C ALA A 50 -1.64 0.21 8.02
N GLY A 51 -1.09 -1.01 7.99
CA GLY A 51 -1.78 -2.27 7.80
C GLY A 51 -2.09 -2.58 6.34
N GLN A 52 -1.17 -2.22 5.45
CA GLN A 52 -1.07 -2.82 4.13
C GLN A 52 -0.57 -4.26 4.28
N GLU A 53 -1.27 -5.21 3.66
CA GLU A 53 -0.76 -6.56 3.48
C GLU A 53 0.36 -6.54 2.43
N GLN A 54 1.54 -7.05 2.79
CA GLN A 54 2.71 -6.98 1.91
C GLN A 54 2.79 -8.20 1.02
N SER A 55 2.68 -7.99 -0.30
CA SER A 55 2.75 -9.04 -1.32
C SER A 55 4.15 -9.63 -1.46
N LEU A 56 5.19 -8.83 -1.19
CA LEU A 56 6.59 -9.21 -1.25
C LEU A 56 7.36 -8.44 -0.16
N ASP A 57 8.35 -9.09 0.46
CA ASP A 57 9.38 -8.38 1.22
C ASP A 57 10.33 -7.72 0.23
N LEU A 58 9.98 -6.52 -0.24
CA LEU A 58 10.78 -5.74 -1.18
C LEU A 58 12.24 -5.62 -0.75
N ALA A 59 12.50 -5.57 0.56
CA ALA A 59 13.86 -5.49 1.08
C ALA A 59 14.70 -6.71 0.70
N ARG A 60 14.08 -7.90 0.56
CA ARG A 60 14.78 -9.13 0.13
C ARG A 60 15.06 -9.20 -1.37
N HIS A 61 14.28 -8.48 -2.17
CA HIS A 61 14.37 -8.50 -3.63
C HIS A 61 14.79 -7.16 -4.22
N ALA A 62 15.32 -6.26 -3.38
CA ALA A 62 15.80 -4.96 -3.81
C ALA A 62 16.94 -5.14 -4.81
N VAL A 63 16.66 -4.85 -6.08
CA VAL A 63 17.69 -4.64 -7.10
C VAL A 63 18.18 -3.21 -6.91
N VAL A 64 19.38 -3.07 -6.34
CA VAL A 64 20.14 -1.81 -6.47
C VAL A 64 20.44 -1.64 -7.96
N GLY A 65 20.03 -0.51 -8.54
CA GLY A 65 19.96 -0.30 -9.98
C GLY A 65 21.24 -0.69 -10.73
N LEU A 66 21.07 -1.16 -11.97
CA LEU A 66 22.20 -1.33 -12.89
C LEU A 66 22.87 0.03 -13.06
N THR A 67 24.10 0.12 -12.58
CA THR A 67 24.98 1.29 -12.75
C THR A 67 25.85 0.99 -13.97
N ASP A 68 25.93 1.94 -14.91
CA ASP A 68 26.99 2.02 -15.93
C ASP A 68 28.24 2.66 -15.31
#